data_AF-A0A8T7GWJ9-F1
#
_entry.id   AF-A0A8T7GWJ9-F1
#
_cell.length_a   1.000
_cell.length_b   1.000
_cell.length_c   1.000
_cell.angle_alpha   90.00
_cell.angle_beta   90.00
_cell.angle_gamma   90.00
#
_symmetry.space_group_name_H-M   'P 1'
#
loop_
_entity.id
_entity.type
_entity.pdbx_description
1 polymer ?
#
loop_
_entity_poly.entity_id
_entity_poly.type
_entity_poly.pdbx_seq_one_letter_code
_entity_poly.pdbx_strand_id
1 'polypeptide(L)'
;MIDFFFSLGFLKKVHRTGWIKRGKVFPTDTVAAHSFRVAIIAYYLAKEVGVDPRKAALGGLVHDLHEYLTGDLDPVMKRYLKEDKEAIIRDVGLEGELREIWQAIYEKRDEDWVKVVKDADILETIIEGVEQGVDREFLDRLEQRLYYPISKRWAKEVRK
;
A
#
# COMPACT_ATOMS: atom_id res chain seq x y z
N MET A 1 -11.39 -1.35 21.06
CA MET A 1 -10.33 -0.36 20.76
C MET A 1 -8.93 -0.88 21.14
N ILE A 2 -8.65 -1.23 22.40
CA ILE A 2 -7.33 -1.76 22.78
C ILE A 2 -6.99 -3.08 22.05
N ASP A 3 -7.94 -4.01 21.96
CA ASP A 3 -7.74 -5.27 21.23
C ASP A 3 -7.41 -5.03 19.75
N PHE A 4 -8.06 -4.04 19.13
CA PHE A 4 -7.75 -3.62 17.77
C PHE A 4 -6.30 -3.14 17.66
N PHE A 5 -5.82 -2.30 18.58
CA PHE A 5 -4.42 -1.86 18.59
C PHE A 5 -3.43 -3.02 18.78
N PHE A 6 -3.78 -4.03 19.57
CA PHE A 6 -3.00 -5.27 19.67
C PHE A 6 -2.97 -6.01 18.33
N SER A 7 -4.10 -6.13 17.64
CA SER A 7 -4.18 -6.75 16.32
C SER A 7 -3.33 -6.03 15.28
N LEU A 8 -3.26 -4.70 15.31
CA LEU A 8 -2.36 -3.94 14.43
C LEU A 8 -0.87 -4.29 14.61
N GLY A 9 -0.49 -4.77 15.80
CA GLY A 9 0.86 -5.28 16.06
C GLY A 9 1.26 -6.45 15.16
N PHE A 10 0.29 -7.17 14.58
CA PHE A 10 0.54 -8.25 13.63
C PHE A 10 1.18 -7.74 12.33
N LEU A 11 0.85 -6.53 11.88
CA LEU A 11 1.40 -5.94 10.64
C LEU A 11 2.92 -5.73 10.68
N LYS A 12 3.51 -5.66 11.87
CA LYS A 12 4.98 -5.62 12.07
C LYS A 12 5.65 -6.98 11.81
N LYS A 13 4.85 -8.05 11.72
CA LYS A 13 5.28 -9.44 11.52
C LYS A 13 4.80 -10.01 10.18
N VAL A 14 3.82 -9.36 9.55
CA VAL A 14 3.40 -9.68 8.18
C VAL A 14 4.45 -9.13 7.22
N HIS A 15 5.28 -10.02 6.70
CA HIS A 15 6.20 -9.70 5.62
C HIS A 15 5.45 -9.60 4.29
N ARG A 16 5.90 -8.73 3.39
CA ARG A 16 5.28 -8.63 2.07
C ARG A 16 5.56 -9.88 1.24
N THR A 17 4.51 -10.67 0.98
CA THR A 17 4.51 -11.96 0.30
C THR A 17 5.15 -11.88 -1.09
N GLY A 18 4.97 -10.75 -1.77
CA GLY A 18 5.56 -10.50 -3.10
C GLY A 18 7.09 -10.58 -3.12
N TRP A 19 7.77 -10.17 -2.03
CA TRP A 19 9.23 -10.24 -1.92
C TRP A 19 9.72 -11.63 -1.58
N ILE A 20 9.03 -12.32 -0.66
CA ILE A 20 9.33 -13.71 -0.27
C ILE A 20 9.34 -14.62 -1.50
N LYS A 21 8.30 -14.52 -2.36
CA LYS A 21 8.21 -15.33 -3.58
C LYS A 21 9.31 -15.06 -4.60
N ARG A 22 9.98 -13.90 -4.53
CA ARG A 22 11.14 -13.56 -5.37
C ARG A 22 12.47 -13.98 -4.75
N GLY A 23 12.44 -14.78 -3.68
CA GLY A 23 13.64 -15.23 -2.99
C GLY A 23 14.37 -14.12 -2.24
N LYS A 24 13.73 -12.97 -2.02
CA LYS A 24 14.25 -11.96 -1.10
C LYS A 24 13.91 -12.45 0.29
N VAL A 25 14.92 -12.87 1.05
CA VAL A 25 14.79 -13.35 2.43
C VAL A 25 15.76 -12.57 3.31
N PHE A 26 15.17 -11.85 4.26
CA PHE A 26 15.74 -11.13 5.39
C PHE A 26 16.88 -10.10 5.18
N PRO A 27 16.67 -8.84 5.61
CA PRO A 27 15.41 -8.25 6.07
C PRO A 27 14.45 -8.03 4.88
N THR A 28 13.26 -8.64 4.94
CA THR A 28 12.16 -8.36 4.00
C THR A 28 11.21 -7.36 4.62
N ASP A 29 10.83 -6.36 3.83
CA ASP A 29 9.86 -5.34 4.21
C ASP A 29 8.56 -5.96 4.79
N THR A 30 7.97 -5.25 5.75
CA THR A 30 6.73 -5.64 6.44
C THR A 30 5.61 -4.71 6.03
N VAL A 31 4.35 -5.13 6.18
CA VAL A 31 3.19 -4.28 5.85
C VAL A 31 3.22 -2.96 6.64
N ALA A 32 3.68 -2.99 7.89
CA ALA A 32 3.85 -1.78 8.70
C ALA A 32 4.93 -0.83 8.16
N ALA A 33 6.09 -1.36 7.74
CA ALA A 33 7.19 -0.55 7.20
C ALA A 33 6.85 0.02 5.81
N HIS A 34 6.22 -0.79 4.95
CA HIS A 34 5.59 -0.38 3.71
C HIS A 34 4.62 0.79 3.93
N SER A 35 3.61 0.60 4.77
CA SER A 35 2.56 1.60 5.02
C SER A 35 3.12 2.92 5.53
N PHE A 36 4.20 2.88 6.33
CA PHE A 36 4.92 4.08 6.75
C PHE A 36 5.47 4.85 5.56
N ARG A 37 6.22 4.20 4.66
CA ARG A 37 6.84 4.90 3.51
C ARG A 37 5.78 5.32 2.48
N VAL A 38 4.70 4.54 2.30
CA VAL A 38 3.54 4.93 1.49
C VAL A 38 2.92 6.22 2.02
N ALA A 39 2.70 6.36 3.33
CA ALA A 39 2.13 7.58 3.91
C ALA A 39 2.97 8.83 3.60
N ILE A 40 4.30 8.72 3.70
CA ILE A 40 5.22 9.81 3.38
C ILE A 40 5.19 10.16 1.89
N ILE A 41 5.23 9.16 1.00
CA ILE A 41 5.16 9.38 -0.45
C ILE A 41 3.81 10.02 -0.82
N ALA A 42 2.71 9.52 -0.28
CA ALA A 42 1.36 10.02 -0.52
C ALA A 42 1.22 11.48 -0.12
N TYR A 43 1.81 11.90 1.01
CA TYR A 43 1.82 13.30 1.44
C TYR A 43 2.45 14.23 0.39
N TYR A 44 3.65 13.88 -0.10
CA TYR A 44 4.34 14.72 -1.08
C TYR A 44 3.66 14.66 -2.45
N LEU A 45 3.22 13.48 -2.87
CA LEU A 45 2.55 13.31 -4.15
C LEU A 45 1.22 14.08 -4.20
N ALA A 46 0.47 14.08 -3.11
CA ALA A 46 -0.78 14.84 -3.00
C ALA A 46 -0.57 16.35 -3.23
N LYS A 47 0.54 16.91 -2.73
CA LYS A 47 0.87 18.33 -2.94
C LYS A 47 1.13 18.64 -4.41
N GLU A 48 1.81 17.74 -5.13
CA GLU A 48 2.07 17.90 -6.56
C GLU A 48 0.80 17.76 -7.40
N VAL A 49 -0.13 16.89 -6.98
CA VAL A 49 -1.41 16.65 -7.67
C VAL A 49 -2.48 17.70 -7.31
N GLY A 50 -2.34 18.40 -6.18
CA GLY A 50 -3.29 19.43 -5.73
C GLY A 50 -4.48 18.90 -4.93
N VAL A 51 -4.31 17.76 -4.24
CA VAL A 51 -5.32 17.18 -3.32
C VAL A 51 -4.86 17.30 -1.86
N ASP A 52 -5.74 17.05 -0.90
CA ASP A 52 -5.41 17.15 0.53
C ASP A 52 -4.29 16.16 0.94
N PRO A 53 -3.10 16.66 1.29
CA PRO A 53 -1.97 15.79 1.63
C PRO A 53 -2.14 15.10 2.99
N ARG A 54 -2.93 15.64 3.91
CA ARG A 54 -3.21 15.01 5.21
C ARG A 54 -4.08 13.78 5.01
N LYS A 55 -5.16 13.93 4.21
CA LYS A 55 -6.04 12.82 3.85
C LYS A 55 -5.28 11.72 3.09
N ALA A 56 -4.44 12.09 2.13
CA ALA A 56 -3.63 11.14 1.38
C ALA A 56 -2.59 10.42 2.26
N ALA A 57 -1.90 11.13 3.15
CA ALA A 57 -0.95 10.53 4.08
C ALA A 57 -1.65 9.53 5.03
N LEU A 58 -2.81 9.92 5.57
CA LEU A 58 -3.60 9.07 6.43
C LEU A 58 -4.11 7.84 5.66
N GLY A 59 -4.55 8.03 4.42
CA GLY A 59 -4.91 6.96 3.49
C GLY A 59 -3.76 5.97 3.25
N GLY A 60 -2.55 6.47 2.98
CA GLY A 60 -1.36 5.65 2.81
C GLY A 60 -1.02 4.84 4.08
N LEU A 61 -1.19 5.43 5.26
CA LEU A 61 -0.96 4.74 6.52
C LEU A 61 -1.97 3.61 6.76
N VAL A 62 -3.23 3.80 6.35
CA VAL A 62 -4.31 2.86 6.71
C VAL A 62 -4.67 1.85 5.62
N HIS A 63 -4.23 2.02 4.38
CA HIS A 63 -4.76 1.28 3.22
C HIS A 63 -4.72 -0.25 3.39
N ASP A 64 -3.63 -0.78 3.94
CA ASP A 64 -3.42 -2.22 4.16
C ASP A 64 -3.70 -2.66 5.60
N LEU A 65 -4.41 -1.87 6.42
CA LEU A 65 -4.69 -2.28 7.80
C LEU A 65 -5.47 -3.59 7.87
N HIS A 66 -6.44 -3.81 6.97
CA HIS A 66 -7.17 -5.08 6.88
C HIS A 66 -6.28 -6.33 6.76
N GLU A 67 -5.03 -6.20 6.35
CA GLU A 67 -4.08 -7.32 6.26
C GLU A 67 -3.69 -7.90 7.63
N TYR A 68 -4.05 -7.27 8.75
CA TYR A 68 -3.95 -7.96 10.05
C TYR A 68 -4.94 -9.14 10.17
N LEU A 69 -6.03 -9.11 9.39
CA LEU A 69 -7.02 -10.19 9.29
C LEU A 69 -6.66 -11.20 8.20
N THR A 70 -6.22 -10.72 7.04
CA THR A 70 -6.06 -11.54 5.83
C THR A 70 -4.63 -12.01 5.57
N GLY A 71 -3.63 -11.35 6.17
CA GLY A 71 -2.26 -11.34 5.68
C GLY A 71 -2.11 -10.57 4.36
N ASP A 72 -0.86 -10.40 3.89
CA ASP A 72 -0.57 -9.81 2.58
C ASP A 72 -0.85 -10.82 1.46
N LEU A 73 -1.99 -10.63 0.80
CA LEU A 73 -2.44 -11.44 -0.32
C LEU A 73 -1.89 -10.89 -1.65
N ASP A 74 -0.87 -11.57 -2.18
CA ASP A 74 -0.26 -11.21 -3.45
C ASP A 74 -1.22 -11.47 -4.64
N PRO A 75 -0.90 -10.95 -5.85
CA PRO A 75 -1.74 -11.13 -7.04
C PRO A 75 -2.01 -12.58 -7.43
N VAL A 76 -1.12 -13.54 -7.09
CA VAL A 76 -1.37 -14.96 -7.33
C VAL A 76 -2.39 -15.49 -6.32
N MET A 77 -2.23 -15.23 -5.03
CA MET A 77 -3.19 -15.64 -4.00
C MET A 77 -4.59 -15.11 -4.28
N LYS A 78 -4.72 -13.84 -4.68
CA LYS A 78 -6.00 -13.19 -5.02
C LYS A 78 -6.76 -13.84 -6.20
N ARG A 79 -6.14 -14.73 -6.98
CA ARG A 79 -6.82 -15.51 -8.03
C ARG A 79 -7.56 -16.73 -7.46
N TYR A 80 -7.11 -17.25 -6.32
CA TYR A 80 -7.60 -18.49 -5.74
C TYR A 80 -8.33 -18.27 -4.41
N LEU A 81 -7.98 -17.21 -3.69
CA LEU A 81 -8.63 -16.81 -2.45
C LEU A 81 -9.60 -15.67 -2.74
N LYS A 82 -10.86 -15.84 -2.30
CA LYS A 82 -11.85 -14.78 -2.32
C LYS A 82 -11.97 -14.19 -0.93
N GLU A 83 -11.70 -12.90 -0.82
CA GLU A 83 -11.91 -12.14 0.40
C GLU A 83 -13.41 -11.98 0.66
N ASP A 84 -13.86 -12.30 1.87
CA ASP A 84 -15.19 -11.91 2.34
C ASP A 84 -15.16 -10.43 2.71
N LYS A 85 -15.49 -9.58 1.73
CA LYS A 85 -15.46 -8.13 1.88
C LYS A 85 -16.40 -7.65 2.98
N GLU A 86 -17.55 -8.28 3.13
CA GLU A 86 -18.54 -7.90 4.14
C GLU A 86 -18.00 -8.20 5.54
N ALA A 87 -17.38 -9.38 5.73
CA ALA A 87 -16.70 -9.72 6.97
C ALA A 87 -15.52 -8.77 7.25
N ILE A 88 -14.69 -8.46 6.26
CA ILE A 88 -13.56 -7.53 6.44
C ILE A 88 -14.04 -6.13 6.83
N ILE A 89 -15.04 -5.58 6.14
CA ILE A 89 -15.60 -4.25 6.44
C ILE A 89 -16.25 -4.21 7.84
N ARG A 90 -16.83 -5.32 8.29
CA ARG A 90 -17.38 -5.47 9.64
C ARG A 90 -16.28 -5.56 10.69
N ASP A 91 -15.22 -6.33 10.42
CA ASP A 91 -14.26 -6.77 11.44
C ASP A 91 -12.96 -5.95 11.45
N VAL A 92 -12.71 -5.04 10.49
CA VAL A 92 -11.47 -4.25 10.38
C VAL A 92 -11.13 -3.41 11.62
N GLY A 93 -12.12 -3.10 12.47
CA GLY A 93 -11.90 -2.42 13.75
C GLY A 93 -11.65 -0.91 13.66
N LEU A 94 -11.66 -0.34 12.44
CA LEU A 94 -11.60 1.11 12.20
C LEU A 94 -12.95 1.77 12.45
N GLU A 95 -12.92 2.99 12.98
CA GLU A 95 -14.10 3.80 13.28
C GLU A 95 -13.93 5.24 12.74
N GLY A 96 -15.04 5.96 12.57
CA GLY A 96 -15.05 7.36 12.17
C GLY A 96 -14.32 7.65 10.84
N GLU A 97 -13.60 8.77 10.81
CA GLU A 97 -12.87 9.26 9.63
C GLU A 97 -11.89 8.21 9.07
N LEU A 98 -11.19 7.46 9.92
CA LEU A 98 -10.23 6.44 9.47
C LEU A 98 -10.93 5.32 8.71
N ARG A 99 -12.13 4.91 9.16
CA ARG A 99 -12.92 3.88 8.47
C ARG A 99 -13.35 4.36 7.11
N GLU A 100 -13.81 5.60 6.99
CA GLU A 100 -14.25 6.18 5.72
C GLU A 100 -13.10 6.30 4.72
N ILE A 101 -11.94 6.78 5.17
CA ILE A 101 -10.73 6.87 4.34
C ILE A 101 -10.28 5.48 3.88
N TRP A 102 -10.14 4.54 4.82
CA TRP A 102 -9.75 3.18 4.49
C TRP A 102 -10.73 2.52 3.51
N GLN A 103 -12.04 2.63 3.78
CA GLN A 103 -13.07 2.00 2.95
C GLN A 103 -13.08 2.57 1.52
N ALA A 104 -12.87 3.88 1.35
CA ALA A 104 -12.76 4.48 0.02
C ALA A 104 -11.58 3.90 -0.80
N ILE A 105 -10.45 3.61 -0.13
CA ILE A 105 -9.30 2.97 -0.77
C ILE A 105 -9.58 1.49 -1.05
N TYR A 106 -10.13 0.76 -0.06
CA TYR A 106 -10.45 -0.66 -0.16
C TYR A 106 -11.45 -0.95 -1.28
N GLU A 107 -12.46 -0.09 -1.44
CA GLU A 107 -13.46 -0.13 -2.51
C GLU A 107 -12.96 0.44 -3.85
N LYS A 108 -11.76 1.05 -3.87
CA LYS A 108 -11.15 1.69 -5.05
C LYS A 108 -12.05 2.76 -5.67
N ARG A 109 -12.59 3.65 -4.83
CA ARG A 109 -13.43 4.76 -5.29
C ARG A 109 -12.66 5.65 -6.27
N ASP A 110 -13.38 6.17 -7.26
CA ASP A 110 -12.81 7.02 -8.30
C ASP A 110 -12.62 8.46 -7.79
N GLU A 111 -11.62 8.63 -6.91
CA GLU A 111 -11.26 9.91 -6.29
C GLU A 111 -9.75 10.15 -6.45
N ASP A 112 -9.36 11.40 -6.72
CA ASP A 112 -7.95 11.73 -7.00
C ASP A 112 -7.02 11.40 -5.83
N TRP A 113 -7.44 11.66 -4.58
CA TRP A 113 -6.63 11.30 -3.41
C TRP A 113 -6.49 9.77 -3.22
N VAL A 114 -7.47 8.97 -3.66
CA VAL A 114 -7.37 7.50 -3.68
C VAL A 114 -6.35 7.05 -4.73
N LYS A 115 -6.37 7.66 -5.92
CA LYS A 115 -5.36 7.41 -6.97
C LYS A 115 -3.96 7.82 -6.52
N VAL A 116 -3.83 8.92 -5.77
CA VAL A 116 -2.56 9.34 -5.16
C VAL A 116 -2.04 8.30 -4.17
N VAL A 117 -2.89 7.79 -3.28
CA VAL A 117 -2.49 6.69 -2.37
C VAL A 117 -2.08 5.46 -3.17
N LYS A 118 -2.78 5.15 -4.27
CA LYS A 118 -2.42 4.00 -5.11
C LYS A 118 -1.07 4.18 -5.81
N ASP A 119 -0.80 5.36 -6.33
CA ASP A 119 0.50 5.68 -6.91
C ASP A 119 1.61 5.63 -5.87
N ALA A 120 1.35 6.10 -4.64
CA ALA A 120 2.29 6.03 -3.53
C ALA A 120 2.64 4.58 -3.14
N ASP A 121 1.65 3.68 -3.05
CA ASP A 121 1.86 2.23 -2.83
C ASP A 121 2.75 1.61 -3.92
N ILE A 122 2.47 1.92 -5.19
CA ILE A 122 3.27 1.42 -6.32
C ILE A 122 4.69 1.99 -6.29
N LEU A 123 4.84 3.29 -6.04
CA LEU A 123 6.15 3.95 -5.96
C LEU A 123 7.00 3.38 -4.83
N GLU A 124 6.40 3.17 -3.66
CA GLU A 124 7.05 2.52 -2.52
C GLU A 124 7.57 1.14 -2.94
N THR A 125 6.73 0.34 -3.60
CA THR A 125 7.09 -0.99 -4.08
C THR A 125 8.21 -0.95 -5.13
N ILE A 126 8.26 0.10 -5.98
CA ILE A 126 9.35 0.31 -6.93
C ILE A 126 10.66 0.64 -6.19
N ILE A 127 10.61 1.55 -5.22
CA ILE A 127 11.78 1.95 -4.41
C ILE A 127 12.35 0.74 -3.68
N GLU A 128 11.51 -0.01 -2.97
CA GLU A 128 11.91 -1.25 -2.30
C GLU A 128 12.51 -2.25 -3.29
N GLY A 129 11.89 -2.38 -4.48
CA GLY A 129 12.42 -3.26 -5.52
C GLY A 129 13.83 -2.88 -5.96
N VAL A 130 14.12 -1.59 -6.12
CA VAL A 130 15.46 -1.10 -6.46
C VAL A 130 16.43 -1.41 -5.31
N GLU A 131 16.06 -1.13 -4.06
CA GLU A 131 16.88 -1.41 -2.87
C GLU A 131 17.19 -2.91 -2.72
N GLN A 132 16.23 -3.76 -3.07
CA GLN A 132 16.36 -5.22 -3.06
C GLN A 132 17.07 -5.78 -4.30
N GLY A 133 17.40 -4.97 -5.30
CA GLY A 133 18.02 -5.41 -6.55
C GLY A 133 17.14 -6.39 -7.33
N VAL A 134 15.88 -6.04 -7.58
CA VAL A 134 15.00 -6.80 -8.49
C VAL A 134 15.20 -6.41 -9.95
N ASP A 135 14.74 -7.27 -10.85
CA ASP A 135 14.90 -7.07 -12.29
C ASP A 135 14.12 -5.84 -12.80
N ARG A 136 14.67 -5.20 -13.84
CA ARG A 136 14.08 -4.00 -14.44
C ARG A 136 12.71 -4.26 -15.06
N GLU A 137 12.48 -5.45 -15.63
CA GLU A 137 11.21 -5.80 -16.26
C GLU A 137 10.05 -5.78 -15.25
N PHE A 138 10.28 -6.26 -14.02
CA PHE A 138 9.31 -6.16 -12.94
C PHE A 138 9.00 -4.71 -12.59
N LEU A 139 10.01 -3.86 -12.45
CA LEU A 139 9.84 -2.43 -12.14
C LEU A 139 9.08 -1.68 -13.25
N ASP A 140 9.37 -2.00 -14.51
CA ASP A 140 8.71 -1.38 -15.67
C ASP A 140 7.22 -1.72 -15.71
N ARG A 141 6.84 -2.95 -15.36
CA ARG A 141 5.42 -3.36 -15.22
C ARG A 141 4.70 -2.62 -14.09
N LEU A 142 5.41 -2.27 -13.00
CA LEU A 142 4.84 -1.46 -11.92
C LEU A 142 4.62 -0.02 -12.38
N GLU A 143 5.58 0.59 -13.07
CA GLU A 143 5.47 1.96 -13.59
C GLU A 143 4.24 2.16 -14.48
N GLN A 144 3.90 1.17 -15.31
CA GLN A 144 2.74 1.22 -16.20
C GLN A 144 1.40 1.37 -15.47
N ARG A 145 1.34 1.02 -14.18
CA ARG A 145 0.14 1.07 -13.34
C ARG A 145 -0.05 2.43 -12.68
N LEU A 146 0.92 3.34 -12.78
CA LEU A 146 0.84 4.67 -12.18
C LEU A 146 -0.14 5.56 -12.94
N TYR A 147 -0.98 6.29 -12.20
CA TYR A 147 -1.99 7.19 -12.72
C TYR A 147 -1.36 8.50 -13.21
N TYR A 148 -0.58 9.19 -12.36
CA TYR A 148 -0.15 10.55 -12.65
C TYR A 148 1.21 10.61 -13.36
N PRO A 149 1.41 11.60 -14.26
CA PRO A 149 2.71 11.82 -14.91
C PRO A 149 3.85 12.08 -13.93
N ILE A 150 3.58 12.79 -12.83
CA ILE A 150 4.55 13.06 -11.76
C ILE A 150 5.04 11.77 -11.10
N SER A 151 4.13 10.82 -10.83
CA SER A 151 4.47 9.52 -10.27
C SER A 151 5.38 8.74 -11.22
N LYS A 152 5.06 8.72 -12.53
CA LYS A 152 5.92 8.08 -13.54
C LYS A 152 7.31 8.72 -13.61
N ARG A 153 7.39 10.04 -13.43
CA ARG A 153 8.68 10.76 -13.37
C ARG A 153 9.50 10.30 -12.16
N TRP A 154 8.92 10.29 -10.96
CA TRP A 154 9.60 9.82 -9.74
C TRP A 154 10.05 8.37 -9.86
N ALA A 155 9.20 7.48 -10.40
CA ALA A 155 9.56 6.09 -10.66
C ALA A 155 10.81 5.97 -11.56
N LYS A 156 10.99 6.85 -12.55
CA LYS A 156 12.19 6.89 -13.40
C LYS A 156 13.41 7.46 -12.67
N GLU A 157 13.22 8.46 -11.82
CA GLU A 157 14.31 9.09 -11.05
C GLU A 157 14.93 8.12 -10.04
N VAL A 158 14.12 7.30 -9.36
CA VAL A 158 14.60 6.28 -8.39
C VAL A 158 15.48 5.19 -9.04
N ARG A 159 15.34 4.96 -10.35
CA ARG A 159 16.07 3.92 -11.09
C ARG A 159 17.37 4.42 -11.74
N LYS A 160 17.74 5.68 -11.54
CA LYS A 160 19.00 6.26 -12.04
C LYS A 160 20.16 5.91 -11.13
#